data_AF-A0A645EQD4-F1
#
_entry.id   AF-A0A645EQD4-F1
#
_cell.length_a   1.000
_cell.length_b   1.000
_cell.length_c   1.000
_cell.angle_alpha   90.00
_cell.angle_beta   90.00
_cell.angle_gamma   90.00
#
_symmetry.space_group_name_H-M   'P 1'
#
loop_
_entity.id
_entity.type
_entity.pdbx_description
1 polymer ?
#
loop_
_entity_poly.entity_id
_entity_poly.type
_entity_poly.pdbx_seq_one_letter_code
_entity_poly.pdbx_strand_id
1 'polypeptide(L)'
;MKSDEDSEEYYSTDVAQKMKNKSEISKKVKSLDFKATNFISDPLVVRTREYLSQKNDYRNWNYDLRKNTLDISVSIDILPRALEVMSKFIHMMKACGYAVVVKDNQTYAVINNEELEISLREKSTRITVIGQSWNHTDLKPNGKLVLKYQKSYYGKEWVDNSVLIEDRLLDINSALELIALKKKNEREELEKYRAEQRRLEAIIKELQARKENELKNFKDTFLLANRYQKANDLRNYIHVFEQNAIKNNSLTDEKQSWIEWARKKADWYDPFINAKDELLEDVDKDSLTFKSQNRW
;
A
#
# COMPACT_ATOMS: atom_id res chain seq x y z
N MET A 1 2.33 0.97 23.94
CA MET A 1 3.71 0.69 24.41
C MET A 1 3.73 -0.79 24.74
N LYS A 2 4.48 -1.61 23.99
CA LYS A 2 4.76 -2.99 24.43
C LYS A 2 5.66 -2.89 25.66
N SER A 3 5.34 -3.64 26.71
CA SER A 3 6.11 -3.62 27.97
C SER A 3 7.48 -4.26 27.76
N ASP A 4 8.44 -4.01 28.66
CA ASP A 4 9.75 -4.66 28.61
C ASP A 4 9.63 -6.20 28.73
N GLU A 5 8.60 -6.70 29.44
CA GLU A 5 8.24 -8.12 29.53
C GLU A 5 7.82 -8.72 28.16
N ASP A 6 7.01 -8.00 27.37
CA ASP A 6 6.63 -8.43 26.02
C ASP A 6 7.86 -8.55 25.09
N SER A 7 8.90 -7.75 25.35
CA SER A 7 10.12 -7.74 24.56
C SER A 7 11.01 -8.94 24.89
N GLU A 8 11.20 -9.27 26.17
CA GLU A 8 12.00 -10.42 26.61
C GLU A 8 11.35 -11.75 26.20
N GLU A 9 10.02 -11.87 26.31
CA GLU A 9 9.30 -13.05 25.85
C GLU A 9 9.41 -13.24 24.32
N TYR A 10 9.31 -12.15 23.56
CA TYR A 10 9.51 -12.15 22.12
C TYR A 10 10.94 -12.57 21.71
N TYR A 11 11.97 -12.10 22.42
CA TYR A 11 13.35 -12.52 22.16
C TYR A 11 13.59 -14.00 22.53
N SER A 12 12.99 -14.48 23.62
CA SER A 12 13.11 -15.87 24.06
C SER A 12 12.48 -16.85 23.07
N THR A 13 11.28 -16.52 22.56
CA THR A 13 10.56 -17.34 21.57
C THR A 13 11.28 -17.40 20.22
N ASP A 14 11.88 -16.30 19.76
CA ASP A 14 12.69 -16.25 18.56
C ASP A 14 13.91 -17.18 18.62
N VAL A 15 14.60 -17.20 19.77
CA VAL A 15 15.79 -18.05 19.98
C VAL A 15 15.39 -19.51 19.93
N ALA A 16 14.31 -19.89 20.61
CA ALA A 16 13.78 -21.26 20.60
C ALA A 16 13.38 -21.71 19.18
N GLN A 17 12.64 -20.87 18.45
CA GLN A 17 12.22 -21.17 17.09
C GLN A 17 13.42 -21.29 16.14
N LYS A 18 14.42 -20.42 16.27
CA LYS A 18 15.66 -20.51 15.49
C LYS A 18 16.42 -21.81 15.77
N MET A 19 16.51 -22.25 17.03
CA MET A 19 17.16 -23.53 17.38
C MET A 19 16.40 -24.73 16.80
N LYS A 20 15.05 -24.69 16.82
CA LYS A 20 14.20 -25.70 16.20
C LYS A 20 14.46 -25.79 14.69
N ASN A 21 14.40 -24.66 13.99
CA ASN A 21 14.70 -24.56 12.56
C ASN A 21 16.08 -25.15 12.24
N LYS A 22 17.10 -24.77 13.03
CA LYS A 22 18.48 -25.28 12.87
C LYS A 22 18.56 -26.80 12.96
N SER A 23 17.85 -27.40 13.91
CA SER A 23 17.78 -28.85 14.09
C SER A 23 17.08 -29.55 12.91
N GLU A 24 15.98 -28.98 12.42
CA GLU A 24 15.25 -29.50 11.26
C GLU A 24 16.07 -29.43 9.96
N ILE A 25 16.71 -28.28 9.69
CA ILE A 25 17.60 -28.13 8.55
C ILE A 25 18.76 -29.13 8.66
N SER A 26 19.37 -29.28 9.84
CA SER A 26 20.48 -30.23 10.03
C SER A 26 20.10 -31.66 9.68
N LYS A 27 18.87 -32.10 10.02
CA LYS A 27 18.34 -33.41 9.65
C LYS A 27 18.19 -33.55 8.13
N LYS A 28 17.58 -32.57 7.47
CA LYS A 28 17.39 -32.55 6.01
C LYS A 28 18.72 -32.55 5.24
N VAL A 29 19.69 -31.76 5.73
CA VAL A 29 21.04 -31.68 5.16
C VAL A 29 21.81 -32.98 5.36
N LYS A 30 21.70 -33.66 6.51
CA LYS A 30 22.36 -34.96 6.75
C LYS A 30 21.79 -36.10 5.89
N SER A 31 20.51 -36.04 5.52
CA SER A 31 19.93 -37.01 4.57
C SER A 31 20.39 -36.81 3.12
N LEU A 32 21.07 -35.71 2.81
CA LEU A 32 21.64 -35.44 1.51
C LEU A 32 23.13 -35.77 1.51
N ASP A 33 23.55 -36.59 0.55
CA ASP A 33 24.97 -36.90 0.39
C ASP A 33 25.69 -35.72 -0.29
N PHE A 34 26.13 -34.76 0.51
CA PHE A 34 26.91 -33.61 0.05
C PHE A 34 28.29 -34.02 -0.52
N LYS A 35 28.77 -35.25 -0.34
CA LYS A 35 30.10 -35.64 -0.83
C LYS A 35 30.13 -35.99 -2.32
N ALA A 36 28.98 -36.28 -2.94
CA ALA A 36 28.90 -36.75 -4.33
C ALA A 36 28.53 -35.65 -5.36
N THR A 37 28.19 -34.44 -4.91
CA THR A 37 27.61 -33.40 -5.79
C THR A 37 28.65 -32.34 -6.16
N ASN A 38 28.93 -32.16 -7.46
CA ASN A 38 29.78 -31.06 -7.92
C ASN A 38 28.99 -29.74 -7.84
N PHE A 39 28.99 -29.14 -6.65
CA PHE A 39 28.18 -27.97 -6.27
C PHE A 39 28.27 -26.83 -7.29
N ILE A 40 29.44 -26.62 -7.87
CA ILE A 40 29.75 -25.55 -8.81
C ILE A 40 28.90 -25.59 -10.11
N SER A 41 28.20 -26.69 -10.40
CA SER A 41 27.41 -26.87 -11.62
C SER A 41 26.03 -26.20 -11.63
N ASP A 42 25.60 -25.55 -10.54
CA ASP A 42 24.31 -24.85 -10.53
C ASP A 42 24.26 -23.76 -11.64
N PRO A 43 23.21 -23.72 -12.49
CA PRO A 43 23.15 -22.78 -13.61
C PRO A 43 23.28 -21.31 -13.20
N LEU A 44 22.76 -20.92 -12.04
CA LEU A 44 22.91 -19.55 -11.53
C LEU A 44 24.36 -19.25 -11.15
N VAL A 45 25.05 -20.21 -10.55
CA VAL A 45 26.47 -20.07 -10.14
C VAL A 45 27.37 -20.03 -11.37
N VAL A 46 27.16 -20.91 -12.35
CA VAL A 46 27.91 -20.93 -13.62
C VAL A 46 27.76 -19.60 -14.36
N ARG A 47 26.52 -19.15 -14.56
CA ARG A 47 26.24 -17.88 -15.23
C ARG A 47 26.83 -16.68 -14.49
N THR A 48 26.74 -16.68 -13.16
CA THR A 48 27.32 -15.62 -12.33
C THR A 48 28.84 -15.57 -12.45
N ARG A 49 29.50 -16.74 -12.51
CA ARG A 49 30.94 -16.83 -12.77
C ARG A 49 31.31 -16.22 -14.11
N GLU A 50 30.65 -16.65 -15.18
CA GLU A 50 30.91 -16.17 -16.54
C GLU A 50 30.80 -14.64 -16.62
N TYR A 51 29.76 -14.08 -16.01
CA TYR A 51 29.54 -12.62 -15.96
C TYR A 51 30.62 -11.89 -15.15
N LEU A 52 30.89 -12.34 -13.92
CA LEU A 52 31.81 -11.61 -13.02
C LEU A 52 33.29 -11.78 -13.40
N SER A 53 33.66 -12.84 -14.11
CA SER A 53 35.01 -13.02 -14.65
C SER A 53 35.36 -12.01 -15.76
N GLN A 54 34.37 -11.35 -16.39
CA GLN A 54 34.58 -10.35 -17.44
C GLN A 54 34.90 -8.94 -16.90
N LYS A 55 34.83 -8.73 -15.58
CA LYS A 55 34.85 -7.40 -14.94
C LYS A 55 36.09 -6.54 -15.25
N ASN A 56 37.19 -7.15 -15.70
CA ASN A 56 38.44 -6.46 -16.07
C ASN A 56 38.57 -6.14 -17.57
N ASP A 57 37.67 -6.60 -18.43
CA ASP A 57 37.67 -6.32 -19.88
C ASP A 57 36.40 -5.54 -20.28
N TYR A 58 36.43 -4.23 -20.01
CA TYR A 58 35.31 -3.33 -20.29
C TYR A 58 34.90 -3.28 -21.77
N ARG A 59 35.78 -3.70 -22.68
CA ARG A 59 35.51 -3.71 -24.13
C ARG A 59 34.63 -4.88 -24.56
N ASN A 60 34.56 -5.94 -23.75
CA ASN A 60 33.78 -7.14 -24.02
C ASN A 60 32.67 -7.38 -22.97
N TRP A 61 32.30 -6.37 -22.18
CA TRP A 61 31.29 -6.53 -21.14
C TRP A 61 29.89 -6.79 -21.73
N ASN A 62 29.44 -8.03 -21.68
CA ASN A 62 28.12 -8.40 -22.18
C ASN A 62 27.03 -8.14 -21.12
N TYR A 63 26.27 -7.06 -21.29
CA TYR A 63 25.18 -6.70 -20.38
C TYR A 63 24.03 -7.70 -20.34
N ASP A 64 23.82 -8.52 -21.38
CA ASP A 64 22.80 -9.56 -21.37
C ASP A 64 23.15 -10.73 -20.44
N LEU A 65 24.44 -10.94 -20.16
CA LEU A 65 24.88 -11.93 -19.17
C LEU A 65 24.52 -11.52 -17.74
N ARG A 66 24.30 -10.22 -17.46
CA ARG A 66 23.89 -9.71 -16.14
C ARG A 66 22.50 -10.22 -15.72
N LYS A 67 21.61 -10.46 -16.68
CA LYS A 67 20.28 -11.01 -16.37
C LYS A 67 20.46 -12.39 -15.75
N ASN A 68 19.70 -12.72 -14.70
CA ASN A 68 19.77 -14.01 -14.00
C ASN A 68 21.12 -14.35 -13.34
N THR A 69 21.91 -13.35 -12.93
CA THR A 69 23.09 -13.58 -12.08
C THR A 69 22.81 -13.29 -10.62
N LEU A 70 23.46 -14.03 -9.74
CA LEU A 70 23.41 -13.78 -8.30
C LEU A 70 24.00 -12.40 -7.99
N ASP A 71 23.38 -11.69 -7.05
CA ASP A 71 23.88 -10.43 -6.50
C ASP A 71 25.12 -10.66 -5.62
N ILE A 72 26.27 -10.71 -6.29
CA ILE A 72 27.59 -10.88 -5.70
C ILE A 72 28.46 -9.66 -6.05
N SER A 73 28.99 -8.99 -5.02
CA SER A 73 29.85 -7.81 -5.15
C SER A 73 31.18 -8.02 -4.43
N VAL A 74 32.12 -8.69 -5.10
CA VAL A 74 33.45 -9.04 -4.57
C VAL A 74 34.58 -8.68 -5.55
N SER A 75 35.81 -8.63 -5.07
CA SER A 75 37.02 -8.57 -5.89
C SER A 75 37.26 -9.89 -6.63
N ILE A 76 38.06 -9.85 -7.71
CA ILE A 76 38.32 -11.03 -8.54
C ILE A 76 39.01 -12.17 -7.75
N ASP A 77 39.87 -11.81 -6.80
CA ASP A 77 40.61 -12.76 -5.96
C ASP A 77 39.70 -13.56 -5.03
N ILE A 78 38.58 -12.96 -4.60
CA ILE A 78 37.62 -13.55 -3.67
C ILE A 78 36.44 -14.22 -4.40
N LEU A 79 36.29 -13.97 -5.71
CA LEU A 79 35.20 -14.50 -6.52
C LEU A 79 35.04 -16.03 -6.44
N PRO A 80 36.11 -16.86 -6.51
CA PRO A 80 35.98 -18.31 -6.39
C PRO A 80 35.30 -18.74 -5.08
N ARG A 81 35.77 -18.21 -3.94
CA ARG A 81 35.20 -18.49 -2.61
C ARG A 81 33.74 -18.01 -2.51
N ALA A 82 33.44 -16.83 -3.03
CA ALA A 82 32.08 -16.29 -3.02
C ALA A 82 31.09 -17.18 -3.80
N LEU A 83 31.52 -17.71 -4.96
CA LEU A 83 30.73 -18.64 -5.75
C LEU A 83 30.51 -19.98 -5.03
N GLU A 84 31.52 -20.51 -4.34
CA GLU A 84 31.37 -21.72 -3.51
C GLU A 84 30.38 -21.53 -2.36
N VAL A 85 30.44 -20.39 -1.66
CA VAL A 85 29.49 -20.03 -0.61
C VAL A 85 28.07 -20.02 -1.14
N MET A 86 27.82 -19.30 -2.23
CA MET A 86 26.48 -19.21 -2.83
C MET A 86 26.01 -20.55 -3.38
N SER A 87 26.92 -21.34 -3.93
CA SER A 87 26.63 -22.69 -4.38
C SER A 87 26.15 -23.57 -3.23
N LYS A 88 26.89 -23.65 -2.12
CA LYS A 88 26.49 -24.41 -0.92
C LYS A 88 25.16 -23.90 -0.37
N PHE A 89 24.96 -22.58 -0.33
CA PHE A 89 23.71 -21.96 0.09
C PHE A 89 22.52 -22.42 -0.77
N ILE A 90 22.61 -22.33 -2.10
CA ILE A 90 21.54 -22.75 -3.02
C ILE A 90 21.17 -24.22 -2.82
N HIS A 91 22.17 -25.10 -2.67
CA HIS A 91 21.93 -26.53 -2.48
C HIS A 91 21.21 -26.80 -1.15
N MET A 92 21.63 -26.14 -0.08
CA MET A 92 20.98 -26.26 1.22
C MET A 92 19.56 -25.65 1.21
N MET A 93 19.30 -24.60 0.42
CA MET A 93 17.94 -24.09 0.23
C MET A 93 17.06 -25.12 -0.48
N LYS A 94 17.53 -25.70 -1.58
CA LYS A 94 16.83 -26.76 -2.31
C LYS A 94 16.55 -27.98 -1.43
N ALA A 95 17.53 -28.38 -0.62
CA ALA A 95 17.42 -29.44 0.38
C ALA A 95 16.24 -29.25 1.35
N CYS A 96 15.98 -28.00 1.72
CA CYS A 96 14.89 -27.65 2.62
C CYS A 96 13.51 -27.57 1.94
N GLY A 97 13.45 -27.71 0.61
CA GLY A 97 12.24 -27.49 -0.20
C GLY A 97 12.05 -26.02 -0.60
N TYR A 98 13.10 -25.21 -0.49
CA TYR A 98 13.07 -23.78 -0.82
C TYR A 98 13.79 -23.52 -2.15
N ALA A 99 13.61 -22.31 -2.67
CA ALA A 99 14.24 -21.88 -3.91
C ALA A 99 15.13 -20.66 -3.71
N VAL A 100 16.10 -20.51 -4.61
CA VAL A 100 16.83 -19.26 -4.82
C VAL A 100 16.52 -18.80 -6.23
N VAL A 101 16.00 -17.59 -6.37
CA VAL A 101 15.61 -17.01 -7.65
C VAL A 101 16.30 -15.66 -7.84
N VAL A 102 16.40 -15.22 -9.10
CA VAL A 102 16.91 -13.89 -9.44
C VAL A 102 15.80 -13.12 -10.13
N LYS A 103 15.52 -11.90 -9.65
CA LYS A 103 14.59 -10.95 -10.28
C LYS A 103 15.24 -9.58 -10.27
N ASP A 104 15.17 -8.84 -11.38
CA ASP A 104 15.72 -7.48 -11.50
C ASP A 104 17.17 -7.33 -11.01
N ASN A 105 18.01 -8.34 -11.30
CA ASN A 105 19.41 -8.44 -10.86
C ASN A 105 19.59 -8.47 -9.32
N GLN A 106 18.58 -8.92 -8.59
CA GLN A 106 18.61 -9.18 -7.15
C GLN A 106 18.38 -10.66 -6.89
N THR A 107 19.08 -11.22 -5.90
CA THR A 107 18.89 -12.60 -5.47
C THR A 107 17.84 -12.66 -4.37
N TYR A 108 16.91 -13.60 -4.46
CA TYR A 108 15.91 -13.86 -3.44
C TYR A 108 15.99 -15.31 -2.97
N ALA A 109 16.01 -15.49 -1.65
CA ALA A 109 15.68 -16.75 -1.01
C ALA A 109 14.15 -16.82 -0.86
N VAL A 110 13.52 -17.79 -1.53
CA VAL A 110 12.06 -18.00 -1.49
C VAL A 110 11.75 -19.10 -0.48
N ILE A 111 11.23 -18.71 0.68
CA ILE A 111 10.94 -19.59 1.82
C ILE A 111 9.46 -19.43 2.17
N ASN A 112 8.68 -20.51 2.13
CA ASN A 112 7.25 -20.50 2.45
C ASN A 112 6.47 -19.41 1.69
N ASN A 113 6.79 -19.21 0.41
CA ASN A 113 6.27 -18.17 -0.49
C ASN A 113 6.64 -16.73 -0.12
N GLU A 114 7.52 -16.53 0.85
CA GLU A 114 8.09 -15.21 1.15
C GLU A 114 9.42 -15.02 0.42
N GLU A 115 9.54 -13.89 -0.28
CA GLU A 115 10.75 -13.52 -1.01
C GLU A 115 11.66 -12.67 -0.11
N LEU A 116 12.82 -13.23 0.22
CA LEU A 116 13.84 -12.59 1.05
C LEU A 116 15.01 -12.17 0.17
N GLU A 117 15.11 -10.87 -0.11
CA GLU A 117 16.25 -10.31 -0.85
C GLU A 117 17.55 -10.58 -0.09
N ILE A 118 18.53 -11.17 -0.76
CA ILE A 118 19.86 -11.44 -0.24
C ILE A 118 20.95 -10.96 -1.20
N SER A 119 22.11 -10.59 -0.66
CA SER A 119 23.30 -10.25 -1.44
C SER A 119 24.56 -10.76 -0.75
N LEU A 120 25.60 -11.10 -1.51
CA LEU A 120 26.91 -11.46 -0.99
C LEU A 120 27.93 -10.39 -1.40
N ARG A 121 28.65 -9.80 -0.44
CA ARG A 121 29.58 -8.69 -0.71
C ARG A 121 30.90 -8.88 -0.01
N GLU A 122 31.95 -8.27 -0.54
CA GLU A 122 33.23 -8.15 0.15
C GLU A 122 33.28 -6.83 0.91
N LYS A 123 33.69 -6.88 2.18
CA LYS A 123 33.96 -5.70 2.97
C LYS A 123 35.22 -4.99 2.48
N SER A 124 35.23 -3.67 2.65
CA SER A 124 36.41 -2.85 2.39
C SER A 124 36.90 -2.21 3.69
N THR A 125 38.21 -2.09 3.81
CA THR A 125 38.86 -1.31 4.84
C THR A 125 39.20 0.06 4.27
N ARG A 126 38.89 1.11 5.04
CA ARG A 126 39.30 2.48 4.73
C ARG A 126 40.81 2.61 4.91
N ILE A 127 41.49 3.06 3.87
CA ILE A 127 42.92 3.40 3.88
C ILE A 127 43.09 4.89 3.63
N THR A 128 44.03 5.52 4.34
CA THR A 128 44.43 6.90 4.06
C THR A 128 45.55 6.86 3.05
N VAL A 129 45.35 7.52 1.91
CA VAL A 129 46.37 7.68 0.88
C VAL A 129 46.96 9.07 1.04
N ILE A 130 48.26 9.13 1.27
CA ILE A 130 48.99 10.38 1.44
C ILE A 130 49.22 10.98 0.05
N GLY A 131 48.51 12.07 -0.24
CA GLY A 131 48.66 12.82 -1.48
C GLY A 131 49.69 13.94 -1.36
N GLN A 132 50.11 14.51 -2.50
CA GLN A 132 51.07 15.62 -2.52
C GLN A 132 50.50 16.94 -1.97
N SER A 133 49.18 17.15 -2.04
CA SER A 133 48.51 18.39 -1.60
C SER A 133 47.46 18.17 -0.52
N TRP A 134 46.82 17.00 -0.49
CA TRP A 134 45.87 16.61 0.55
C TRP A 134 45.81 15.09 0.65
N ASN A 135 45.63 14.59 1.87
CA ASN A 135 45.34 13.19 2.10
C ASN A 135 43.92 12.89 1.64
N HIS A 136 43.74 11.79 0.92
CA HIS A 136 42.41 11.28 0.59
C HIS A 136 42.21 9.89 1.19
N THR A 137 40.98 9.41 1.11
CA THR A 137 40.60 8.11 1.63
C THR A 137 40.16 7.22 0.49
N ASP A 138 40.72 6.02 0.42
CA ASP A 138 40.29 4.97 -0.48
C ASP A 138 39.74 3.78 0.31
N LEU A 139 38.90 2.99 -0.36
CA LEU A 139 38.35 1.74 0.17
C LEU A 139 39.08 0.59 -0.51
N LYS A 140 39.83 -0.19 0.27
CA LYS A 140 40.50 -1.39 -0.22
C LYS A 140 39.71 -2.63 0.22
N PRO A 141 39.28 -3.50 -0.71
CA PRO A 141 38.66 -4.79 -0.37
C PRO A 141 39.57 -5.58 0.58
N ASN A 142 38.98 -6.22 1.60
CA ASN A 142 39.74 -6.82 2.70
C ASN A 142 39.55 -8.34 2.83
N GLY A 143 38.96 -8.98 1.83
CA GLY A 143 38.75 -10.43 1.78
C GLY A 143 37.60 -10.97 2.64
N LYS A 144 36.98 -10.14 3.48
CA LYS A 144 35.88 -10.59 4.36
C LYS A 144 34.56 -10.55 3.62
N LEU A 145 33.91 -11.70 3.50
CA LEU A 145 32.58 -11.80 2.93
C LEU A 145 31.50 -11.34 3.93
N VAL A 146 30.42 -10.81 3.37
CA VAL A 146 29.20 -10.41 4.07
C VAL A 146 28.00 -10.92 3.27
N LEU A 147 27.23 -11.83 3.87
CA LEU A 147 25.91 -12.19 3.36
C LEU A 147 24.90 -11.27 4.04
N LYS A 148 24.08 -10.59 3.25
CA LYS A 148 23.16 -9.57 3.74
C LYS A 148 21.74 -9.87 3.31
N TYR A 149 20.82 -9.90 4.28
CA TYR A 149 19.37 -9.88 4.07
C TYR A 149 18.89 -8.43 4.00
N GLN A 150 18.22 -8.07 2.90
CA GLN A 150 17.78 -6.72 2.50
C GLN A 150 18.93 -5.71 2.35
N LYS A 151 18.90 -4.91 1.27
CA LYS A 151 19.92 -3.88 1.04
C LYS A 151 19.84 -2.67 1.98
N SER A 152 18.76 -2.54 2.75
CA SER A 152 18.52 -1.41 3.65
C SER A 152 19.45 -1.37 4.86
N TYR A 153 19.44 -0.25 5.59
CA TYR A 153 20.19 -0.09 6.85
C TYR A 153 19.69 -1.04 7.95
N TYR A 154 18.40 -1.37 7.94
CA TYR A 154 17.78 -2.29 8.91
C TYR A 154 17.92 -3.77 8.51
N GLY A 155 18.62 -4.05 7.41
CA GLY A 155 18.90 -5.40 6.95
C GLY A 155 19.82 -6.15 7.92
N LYS A 156 19.74 -7.48 7.90
CA LYS A 156 20.59 -8.34 8.74
C LYS A 156 21.84 -8.73 7.98
N GLU A 157 22.99 -8.64 8.62
CA GLU A 157 24.29 -8.98 8.03
C GLU A 157 24.95 -10.14 8.78
N TRP A 158 25.47 -11.11 8.02
CA TRP A 158 26.38 -12.15 8.50
C TRP A 158 27.74 -11.90 7.89
N VAL A 159 28.73 -11.62 8.74
CA VAL A 159 30.08 -11.19 8.35
C VAL A 159 31.09 -12.27 8.71
N ASP A 160 32.06 -12.48 7.82
CA ASP A 160 33.28 -13.23 8.12
C ASP A 160 34.00 -12.63 9.33
N ASN A 161 34.07 -13.41 10.41
CA ASN A 161 34.81 -13.08 11.62
C ASN A 161 35.66 -14.31 12.01
N SER A 162 35.54 -14.80 13.26
CA SER A 162 36.19 -16.03 13.72
C SER A 162 35.66 -17.31 13.07
N VAL A 163 34.46 -17.25 12.50
CA VAL A 163 33.84 -18.35 11.75
C VAL A 163 33.41 -17.76 10.41
N LEU A 164 33.75 -18.47 9.35
CA LEU A 164 33.50 -18.06 7.97
C LEU A 164 32.03 -18.23 7.60
N ILE A 165 31.57 -17.53 6.57
CA ILE A 165 30.17 -17.61 6.12
C ILE A 165 29.78 -19.04 5.71
N GLU A 166 30.65 -19.75 5.00
CA GLU A 166 30.46 -21.13 4.56
C GLU A 166 30.15 -22.10 5.72
N ASP A 167 30.73 -21.85 6.89
CA ASP A 167 30.53 -22.67 8.09
C ASP A 167 29.28 -22.26 8.89
N ARG A 168 28.76 -21.05 8.64
CA ARG A 168 27.55 -20.49 9.29
C ARG A 168 26.29 -20.66 8.46
N LEU A 169 26.37 -21.30 7.30
CA LEU A 169 25.25 -21.46 6.39
C LEU A 169 23.99 -22.03 7.07
N LEU A 170 24.15 -23.01 7.96
CA LEU A 170 23.04 -23.57 8.74
C LEU A 170 22.33 -22.52 9.62
N ASP A 171 23.11 -21.67 10.29
CA ASP A 171 22.59 -20.58 11.13
C ASP A 171 21.94 -19.46 10.32
N ILE A 172 22.50 -19.18 9.14
CA ILE A 172 21.95 -18.22 8.18
C ILE A 172 20.58 -18.69 7.70
N ASN A 173 20.46 -19.94 7.24
CA ASN A 173 19.19 -20.50 6.78
C ASN A 173 18.13 -20.49 7.89
N SER A 174 18.51 -20.91 9.10
CA SER A 174 17.59 -20.92 10.24
C SER A 174 17.05 -19.52 10.55
N ALA A 175 17.89 -18.49 10.41
CA ALA A 175 17.49 -17.11 10.61
C ALA A 175 16.63 -16.58 9.45
N LEU A 176 16.90 -16.97 8.20
CA LEU A 176 16.05 -16.62 7.06
C LEU A 176 14.67 -17.27 7.16
N GLU A 177 14.57 -18.52 7.61
CA GLU A 177 13.27 -19.17 7.89
C GLU A 177 12.45 -18.42 8.94
N LEU A 178 13.11 -17.98 10.03
CA LEU A 178 12.45 -17.17 11.06
C LEU A 178 11.95 -15.83 10.50
N ILE A 179 12.77 -15.17 9.66
CA ILE A 179 12.40 -13.92 9.00
C ILE A 179 11.21 -14.13 8.05
N ALA A 180 11.19 -15.22 7.27
CA ALA A 180 10.07 -15.56 6.41
C ALA A 180 8.78 -15.81 7.21
N LEU A 181 8.87 -16.54 8.32
CA LEU A 181 7.72 -16.77 9.20
C LEU A 181 7.12 -15.46 9.73
N LYS A 182 7.96 -14.52 10.17
CA LYS A 182 7.52 -13.21 10.64
C LYS A 182 6.83 -12.41 9.53
N LYS A 183 7.44 -12.33 8.35
CA LYS A 183 6.86 -11.64 7.19
C LYS A 183 5.49 -12.21 6.81
N LYS A 184 5.35 -13.54 6.83
CA LYS A 184 4.08 -14.21 6.58
C LYS A 184 3.03 -13.77 7.60
N ASN A 185 3.35 -13.83 8.89
CA ASN A 185 2.43 -13.44 9.96
C ASN A 185 2.03 -11.95 9.85
N GLU A 186 3.01 -11.06 9.64
CA GLU A 186 2.77 -9.63 9.44
C GLU A 186 1.86 -9.36 8.24
N ARG A 187 2.04 -10.08 7.13
CA ARG A 187 1.16 -9.97 5.95
C ARG A 187 -0.28 -10.39 6.30
N GLU A 188 -0.45 -11.54 6.95
CA GLU A 188 -1.77 -12.06 7.32
C GLU A 188 -2.49 -11.14 8.32
N GLU A 189 -1.77 -10.58 9.30
CA GLU A 189 -2.31 -9.59 10.24
C GLU A 189 -2.72 -8.30 9.54
N LEU A 190 -1.87 -7.78 8.65
CA LEU A 190 -2.14 -6.57 7.88
C LEU A 190 -3.34 -6.76 6.94
N GLU A 191 -3.48 -7.93 6.32
CA GLU A 191 -4.63 -8.28 5.49
C GLU A 191 -5.93 -8.31 6.30
N LYS A 192 -5.92 -8.94 7.48
CA LYS A 192 -7.08 -8.95 8.40
C LYS A 192 -7.45 -7.54 8.84
N TYR A 193 -6.46 -6.74 9.26
CA TYR A 193 -6.68 -5.35 9.65
C TYR A 193 -7.28 -4.52 8.51
N ARG A 194 -6.73 -4.61 7.30
CA ARG A 194 -7.25 -3.91 6.11
C ARG A 194 -8.64 -4.38 5.71
N ALA A 195 -8.97 -5.66 5.89
CA ALA A 195 -10.31 -6.17 5.63
C ALA A 195 -11.33 -5.57 6.61
N GLU A 196 -10.98 -5.49 7.91
CA GLU A 196 -11.85 -4.90 8.92
C GLU A 196 -12.02 -3.39 8.72
N GLN A 197 -10.95 -2.66 8.40
CA GLN A 197 -11.05 -1.22 8.09
C GLN A 197 -11.97 -0.96 6.90
N ARG A 198 -11.81 -1.71 5.80
CA ARG A 198 -12.71 -1.61 4.63
C ARG A 198 -14.17 -1.89 4.98
N ARG A 199 -14.43 -2.86 5.87
CA ARG A 199 -15.78 -3.18 6.36
C ARG A 199 -16.37 -2.02 7.16
N LEU A 200 -15.61 -1.46 8.10
CA LEU A 200 -16.05 -0.33 8.93
C LEU A 200 -16.30 0.92 8.07
N GLU A 201 -15.39 1.25 7.16
CA GLU A 201 -15.55 2.35 6.21
C GLU A 201 -16.81 2.22 5.37
N ALA A 202 -17.10 1.00 4.87
CA ALA A 202 -18.32 0.74 4.11
C ALA A 202 -19.59 0.96 4.94
N ILE A 203 -19.61 0.50 6.20
CA ILE A 203 -20.74 0.72 7.12
C ILE A 203 -20.93 2.21 7.41
N ILE A 204 -19.85 2.94 7.69
CA ILE A 204 -19.90 4.38 7.98
C ILE A 204 -20.41 5.14 6.76
N LYS A 205 -19.91 4.83 5.57
CA LYS A 205 -20.32 5.47 4.32
C LYS A 205 -21.80 5.22 4.00
N GLU A 206 -22.26 3.97 4.19
CA GLU A 206 -23.66 3.60 4.00
C GLU A 206 -24.58 4.34 4.99
N LEU A 207 -24.21 4.38 6.28
CA LEU A 207 -24.97 5.11 7.29
C LEU A 207 -25.01 6.62 6.99
N GLN A 208 -23.90 7.19 6.54
CA GLN A 208 -23.83 8.61 6.18
C GLN A 208 -24.71 8.91 4.98
N ALA A 209 -24.64 8.09 3.93
CA ALA A 209 -25.50 8.23 2.74
C ALA A 209 -26.99 8.12 3.10
N ARG A 210 -27.36 7.20 4.00
CA ARG A 210 -28.75 7.10 4.50
C ARG A 210 -29.17 8.34 5.27
N LYS A 211 -28.33 8.87 6.16
CA LYS A 211 -28.61 10.10 6.91
C LYS A 211 -28.79 11.31 5.99
N GLU A 212 -27.92 11.45 5.00
CA GLU A 212 -27.99 12.53 4.01
C GLU A 212 -29.25 12.43 3.16
N ASN A 213 -29.59 11.24 2.70
CA ASN A 213 -30.81 11.00 1.93
C ASN A 213 -32.06 11.27 2.78
N GLU A 214 -32.10 10.80 4.04
CA GLU A 214 -33.20 11.06 4.96
C GLU A 214 -33.37 12.56 5.22
N LEU A 215 -32.28 13.29 5.50
CA LEU A 215 -32.30 14.72 5.72
C LEU A 215 -32.74 15.49 4.47
N LYS A 216 -32.28 15.07 3.28
CA LYS A 216 -32.70 15.68 2.02
C LYS A 216 -34.20 15.48 1.80
N ASN A 217 -34.69 14.25 1.91
CA ASN A 217 -36.11 13.94 1.76
C ASN A 217 -36.97 14.73 2.75
N PHE A 218 -36.51 14.86 3.99
CA PHE A 218 -37.19 15.67 5.00
C PHE A 218 -37.22 17.16 4.63
N LYS A 219 -36.09 17.74 4.18
CA LYS A 219 -36.03 19.14 3.74
C LYS A 219 -36.98 19.41 2.57
N ASP A 220 -36.95 18.55 1.56
CA ASP A 220 -37.81 18.68 0.38
C ASP A 220 -39.29 18.60 0.79
N THR A 221 -39.64 17.63 1.65
CA THR A 221 -41.00 17.49 2.18
C THR A 221 -41.42 18.72 2.99
N PHE A 222 -40.55 19.25 3.83
CA PHE A 222 -40.81 20.44 4.66
C PHE A 222 -41.02 21.69 3.80
N LEU A 223 -40.23 21.87 2.73
CA LEU A 223 -40.41 22.97 1.79
C LEU A 223 -41.76 22.89 1.08
N LEU A 224 -42.13 21.71 0.59
CA LEU A 224 -43.44 21.50 -0.04
C LEU A 224 -44.59 21.75 0.95
N ALA A 225 -44.51 21.22 2.17
CA ALA A 225 -45.53 21.45 3.19
C ALA A 225 -45.72 22.94 3.52
N ASN A 226 -44.62 23.68 3.69
CA ASN A 226 -44.67 25.13 3.92
C ASN A 226 -45.27 25.89 2.74
N ARG A 227 -44.92 25.51 1.50
CA ARG A 227 -45.50 26.12 0.30
C ARG A 227 -46.99 25.87 0.18
N TYR A 228 -47.43 24.65 0.48
CA TYR A 228 -48.84 24.32 0.52
C TYR A 228 -49.60 25.15 1.56
N GLN A 229 -49.06 25.27 2.78
CA GLN A 229 -49.68 26.10 3.82
C GLN A 229 -49.81 27.55 3.38
N LYS A 230 -48.73 28.14 2.86
CA LYS A 230 -48.72 29.52 2.34
C LYS A 230 -49.68 29.72 1.17
N ALA A 231 -49.83 28.73 0.28
CA ALA A 231 -50.81 28.79 -0.81
C ALA A 231 -52.24 28.82 -0.27
N ASN A 232 -52.52 28.03 0.77
CA ASN A 232 -53.82 28.05 1.45
C ASN A 232 -54.06 29.36 2.20
N ASP A 233 -53.05 29.90 2.89
CA ASP A 233 -53.14 31.20 3.54
C ASP A 233 -53.45 32.30 2.52
N LEU A 234 -52.81 32.25 1.35
CA LEU A 234 -53.07 33.17 0.23
C LEU A 234 -54.50 33.03 -0.29
N ARG A 235 -54.99 31.80 -0.52
CA ARG A 235 -56.39 31.56 -0.94
C ARG A 235 -57.38 32.10 0.09
N ASN A 236 -57.13 31.86 1.37
CA ASN A 236 -57.96 32.34 2.46
C ASN A 236 -57.98 33.88 2.50
N TYR A 237 -56.82 34.53 2.37
CA TYR A 237 -56.74 35.99 2.28
C TYR A 237 -57.54 36.55 1.10
N ILE A 238 -57.37 35.97 -0.11
CA ILE A 238 -58.10 36.38 -1.31
C ILE A 238 -59.62 36.23 -1.11
N HIS A 239 -60.06 35.12 -0.51
CA HIS A 239 -61.46 34.89 -0.19
C HIS A 239 -62.02 35.94 0.78
N VAL A 240 -61.33 36.18 1.90
CA VAL A 240 -61.74 37.20 2.88
C VAL A 240 -61.73 38.60 2.28
N PHE A 241 -60.76 38.92 1.43
CA PHE A 241 -60.68 40.20 0.70
C PHE A 241 -61.90 40.41 -0.21
N GLU A 242 -62.26 39.40 -1.00
CA GLU A 242 -63.43 39.43 -1.88
C GLU A 242 -64.72 39.63 -1.06
N GLN A 243 -64.91 38.87 0.03
CA GLN A 243 -66.08 39.00 0.90
C GLN A 243 -66.21 40.40 1.50
N ASN A 244 -65.11 40.99 1.96
CA ASN A 244 -65.09 42.35 2.49
C ASN A 244 -65.40 43.41 1.42
N ALA A 245 -64.88 43.23 0.19
CA ALA A 245 -65.17 44.12 -0.93
C ALA A 245 -66.66 44.11 -1.29
N ILE A 246 -67.28 42.91 -1.33
CA ILE A 246 -68.71 42.72 -1.58
C ILE A 246 -69.55 43.36 -0.47
N LYS A 247 -69.27 43.04 0.81
CA LYS A 247 -70.02 43.56 1.96
C LYS A 247 -70.07 45.09 2.01
N ASN A 248 -68.99 45.74 1.58
CA ASN A 248 -68.86 47.19 1.57
C ASN A 248 -69.27 47.84 0.24
N ASN A 249 -69.88 47.10 -0.70
CA ASN A 249 -70.23 47.57 -2.05
C ASN A 249 -69.08 48.29 -2.77
N SER A 250 -67.86 47.76 -2.60
CA SER A 250 -66.63 48.35 -3.14
C SER A 250 -65.93 47.44 -4.14
N LEU A 251 -66.63 46.43 -4.66
CA LEU A 251 -66.12 45.49 -5.65
C LEU A 251 -66.14 46.17 -7.03
N THR A 252 -64.97 46.60 -7.49
CA THR A 252 -64.75 47.19 -8.81
C THR A 252 -64.16 46.14 -9.76
N ASP A 253 -64.23 46.40 -11.06
CA ASP A 253 -63.64 45.52 -12.10
C ASP A 253 -62.13 45.30 -11.90
N GLU A 254 -61.42 46.32 -11.39
CA GLU A 254 -59.99 46.22 -11.06
C GLU A 254 -59.74 45.23 -9.92
N LYS A 255 -60.54 45.28 -8.85
CA LYS A 255 -60.44 44.31 -7.74
C LYS A 255 -60.80 42.91 -8.19
N GLN A 256 -61.82 42.76 -9.04
CA GLN A 256 -62.20 41.47 -9.61
C GLN A 256 -61.06 40.86 -10.42
N SER A 257 -60.42 41.65 -11.28
CA SER A 257 -59.25 41.23 -12.07
C SER A 257 -58.07 40.83 -11.18
N TRP A 258 -57.83 41.59 -10.10
CA TRP A 258 -56.81 41.25 -9.12
C TRP A 258 -57.10 39.93 -8.38
N ILE A 259 -58.36 39.67 -8.00
CA ILE A 259 -58.78 38.42 -7.34
C ILE A 259 -58.51 37.23 -8.26
N GLU A 260 -58.86 37.32 -9.54
CA GLU A 260 -58.63 36.25 -10.51
C GLU A 260 -57.13 35.98 -10.72
N TRP A 261 -56.34 37.05 -10.85
CA TRP A 261 -54.88 36.95 -10.91
C TRP A 261 -54.31 36.28 -9.64
N ALA A 262 -54.73 36.74 -8.45
CA ALA A 262 -54.21 36.24 -7.18
C ALA A 262 -54.53 34.76 -6.96
N ARG A 263 -55.73 34.31 -7.38
CA ARG A 263 -56.10 32.88 -7.37
C ARG A 263 -55.17 32.04 -8.25
N LYS A 264 -54.90 32.49 -9.48
CA LYS A 264 -53.93 31.82 -10.38
C LYS A 264 -52.54 31.76 -9.77
N LYS A 265 -52.09 32.83 -9.08
CA LYS A 265 -50.79 32.83 -8.38
C LYS A 265 -50.76 31.86 -7.20
N ALA A 266 -51.84 31.71 -6.45
CA ALA A 266 -51.94 30.70 -5.39
C ALA A 266 -51.83 29.28 -5.97
N ASP A 267 -52.48 29.00 -7.10
CA ASP A 267 -52.42 27.70 -7.78
C ASP A 267 -51.04 27.42 -8.42
N TRP A 268 -50.35 28.46 -8.90
CA TRP A 268 -48.96 28.36 -9.35
C TRP A 268 -48.01 28.03 -8.18
N TYR A 269 -48.25 28.60 -7.01
CA TYR A 269 -47.38 28.43 -5.84
C TYR A 269 -47.58 27.08 -5.14
N ASP A 270 -48.82 26.58 -5.13
CA ASP A 270 -49.23 25.32 -4.51
C ASP A 270 -48.45 24.13 -5.11
N PRO A 271 -47.78 23.31 -4.30
CA PRO A 271 -47.01 22.16 -4.78
C PRO A 271 -47.86 21.02 -5.36
N PHE A 272 -49.14 20.88 -4.99
CA PHE A 272 -50.01 19.83 -5.51
C PHE A 272 -50.68 20.21 -6.83
N ILE A 273 -50.97 21.49 -7.03
CA ILE A 273 -51.53 22.00 -8.30
C ILE A 273 -50.39 22.36 -9.26
N ASN A 274 -49.41 23.12 -8.77
CA ASN A 274 -48.20 23.52 -9.46
C ASN A 274 -48.50 24.09 -10.85
N ALA A 275 -49.49 24.98 -10.94
CA ALA A 275 -49.93 25.57 -12.21
C ALA A 275 -48.76 26.28 -12.91
N LYS A 276 -48.79 26.30 -14.24
CA LYS A 276 -47.80 27.03 -15.05
C LYS A 276 -48.13 28.52 -15.05
N ASP A 277 -47.09 29.33 -15.02
CA ASP A 277 -47.19 30.79 -15.13
C ASP A 277 -46.01 31.27 -15.98
N GLU A 278 -46.30 31.68 -17.21
CA GLU A 278 -45.30 32.00 -18.24
C GLU A 278 -44.36 33.14 -17.80
N LEU A 279 -44.83 34.04 -16.95
CA LEU A 279 -44.05 35.18 -16.47
C LEU A 279 -43.14 34.85 -15.27
N LEU A 280 -43.29 33.66 -14.67
CA LEU A 280 -42.57 33.25 -13.46
C LEU A 280 -41.83 31.91 -13.61
N GLU A 281 -41.54 31.47 -14.83
CA GLU A 281 -40.83 30.19 -15.08
C GLU A 281 -39.41 30.16 -14.50
N ASP A 282 -38.75 31.31 -14.54
CA ASP A 282 -37.40 31.53 -14.03
C ASP A 282 -37.38 31.91 -12.54
N VAL A 283 -38.53 31.91 -11.86
CA VAL A 283 -38.61 32.16 -10.42
C VAL A 283 -38.43 30.85 -9.65
N ASP A 284 -37.60 30.91 -8.61
CA ASP A 284 -37.51 29.86 -7.60
C ASP A 284 -38.69 29.99 -6.63
N LYS A 285 -39.54 28.97 -6.57
CA LYS A 285 -40.79 29.00 -5.80
C LYS A 285 -40.56 28.91 -4.29
N ASP A 286 -39.38 28.53 -3.82
CA ASP A 286 -39.13 28.41 -2.39
C ASP A 286 -38.64 29.74 -1.81
N SER A 287 -37.78 30.44 -2.55
CA SER A 287 -37.22 31.76 -2.21
C SER A 287 -38.04 32.94 -2.74
N LEU A 288 -38.92 32.73 -3.73
CA LEU A 288 -39.63 33.77 -4.46
C LEU A 288 -38.69 34.82 -5.10
N THR A 289 -37.56 34.35 -5.62
CA THR A 289 -36.58 35.19 -6.32
C THR A 289 -36.32 34.66 -7.74
N PHE A 290 -35.98 35.56 -8.66
CA PHE A 290 -35.54 35.15 -9.99
C PHE A 290 -34.24 34.34 -9.86
N LYS A 291 -34.19 33.19 -10.53
CA LYS A 291 -32.96 32.39 -10.65
C LYS A 291 -31.90 33.27 -11.29
N SER A 292 -30.73 33.37 -10.68
CA SER A 292 -29.64 34.18 -11.22
C SER A 292 -29.33 33.71 -12.65
N GLN A 293 -29.54 34.58 -13.64
CA GLN A 293 -28.98 34.36 -14.96
C GLN A 293 -27.46 34.43 -14.81
N ASN A 294 -26.77 33.29 -14.86
CA ASN A 294 -25.35 33.26 -15.13
C ASN A 294 -25.15 33.85 -16.53
N ARG A 295 -24.97 35.16 -16.60
CA ARG A 295 -24.43 35.85 -17.77
C ARG A 295 -22.95 35.51 -17.83
N TRP A 296 -22.63 34.55 -18.69
CA TRP A 296 -21.28 34.33 -19.20
C TRP A 296 -20.85 35.50 -20.08
#